data_AF-A0A9Q0QUV1-F1
#
_entry.id   AF-A0A9Q0QUV1-F1
#
_cell.length_a   1.000
_cell.length_b   1.000
_cell.length_c   1.000
_cell.angle_alpha   90.00
_cell.angle_beta   90.00
_cell.angle_gamma   90.00
#
_symmetry.space_group_name_H-M   'P 1'
#
loop_
_entity.id
_entity.type
_entity.pdbx_description
1 polymer ?
#
loop_
_entity_poly.entity_id
_entity_poly.type
_entity_poly.pdbx_seq_one_letter_code
_entity_poly.pdbx_strand_id
1 'polypeptide(L)'
;MDSRTTSLIHIKFDEGVFEIPSLWIHDHTYSFFRNLIAYEQCHDTGRPPCITSYDIMMDYLIYSPDEVAFLWDCGIISNQLGDDDKIPSVLSNLCKGISSNDGFYYRKLYDQVNHYYYDRYRYSKAKFKCDYCSNPWANISVAVAILLFFFTLSSTVFVTLHVFNIHTL
;
A
#
# COMPACT_ATOMS: atom_id res chain seq x y z
N MET A 1 30.99 -14.67 18.94
CA MET A 1 31.21 -13.58 17.98
C MET A 1 29.92 -13.46 17.17
N ASP A 2 29.21 -12.35 17.35
CA ASP A 2 27.84 -12.10 16.86
C ASP A 2 27.94 -11.40 15.50
N SER A 3 27.68 -12.11 14.40
CA SER A 3 27.69 -11.57 13.04
C SER A 3 26.26 -11.58 12.49
N ARG A 4 25.41 -10.68 12.99
CA ARG A 4 24.09 -10.38 12.43
C ARG A 4 24.24 -9.56 11.15
N THR A 5 24.71 -10.19 10.08
CA THR A 5 24.40 -9.69 8.73
C THR A 5 22.97 -10.12 8.42
N THR A 6 22.00 -9.30 8.81
CA THR A 6 20.63 -9.42 8.29
C THR A 6 20.71 -9.27 6.78
N SER A 7 20.44 -10.35 6.06
CA SER A 7 20.43 -10.36 4.60
C SER A 7 19.48 -9.27 4.09
N LEU A 8 19.89 -8.52 3.08
CA LEU A 8 19.12 -7.40 2.50
C LEU A 8 17.73 -7.83 2.01
N ILE A 9 17.58 -9.12 1.68
CA ILE A 9 16.33 -9.74 1.22
C ILE A 9 15.53 -10.40 2.36
N HIS A 10 15.80 -10.09 3.62
CA HIS A 10 15.11 -10.73 4.74
C HIS A 10 14.06 -9.81 5.36
N ILE A 11 12.89 -9.77 4.73
CA ILE A 11 11.72 -9.04 5.21
C ILE A 11 10.88 -9.96 6.10
N LYS A 12 10.46 -9.47 7.27
CA LYS A 12 9.50 -10.18 8.13
C LYS A 12 8.22 -9.37 8.32
N PHE A 13 7.17 -10.09 8.69
CA PHE A 13 5.89 -9.52 9.08
C PHE A 13 5.46 -10.20 10.37
N ASP A 14 5.24 -9.40 11.41
CA ASP A 14 4.77 -9.88 12.70
C ASP A 14 3.74 -8.92 13.29
N GLU A 15 2.60 -9.46 13.71
CA GLU A 15 1.49 -8.72 14.33
C GLU A 15 1.03 -7.42 13.64
N GLY A 16 1.20 -7.28 12.32
CA GLY A 16 0.83 -6.08 11.57
C GLY A 16 2.00 -5.12 11.28
N VAL A 17 3.22 -5.45 11.73
CA VAL A 17 4.43 -4.66 11.54
C VAL A 17 5.34 -5.37 10.55
N PHE A 18 5.84 -4.62 9.56
CA PHE A 18 6.88 -5.08 8.66
C PHE A 18 8.26 -4.74 9.23
N GLU A 19 9.13 -5.74 9.37
CA GLU A 19 10.56 -5.54 9.61
C GLU A 19 11.27 -5.59 8.26
N ILE A 20 11.63 -4.41 7.74
CA ILE A 20 12.36 -4.28 6.47
C ILE A 20 13.81 -3.87 6.79
N PRO A 21 14.81 -4.57 6.25
CA PRO A 21 16.21 -4.17 6.44
C PRO A 21 16.50 -2.83 5.75
N SER A 22 17.36 -2.02 6.36
CA SER A 22 17.74 -0.73 5.81
C SER A 22 18.49 -0.88 4.48
N LEU A 23 18.01 -0.19 3.44
CA LEU A 23 18.55 -0.13 2.10
C LEU A 23 19.40 1.14 1.93
N TRP A 24 20.66 0.92 1.57
CA TRP A 24 21.65 1.98 1.38
C TRP A 24 21.81 2.24 -0.11
N ILE A 25 21.24 3.34 -0.59
CA ILE A 25 21.24 3.67 -2.01
C ILE A 25 22.54 4.41 -2.35
N HIS A 26 23.28 3.83 -3.29
CA HIS A 26 24.48 4.39 -3.92
C HIS A 26 24.25 4.48 -5.44
N ASP A 27 25.07 5.28 -6.14
CA ASP A 27 24.99 5.46 -7.60
C ASP A 27 24.96 4.14 -8.39
N HIS A 28 25.63 3.10 -7.86
CA HIS A 28 25.73 1.79 -8.51
C HIS A 28 24.68 0.78 -8.04
N THR A 29 23.93 1.08 -6.98
CA THR A 29 22.94 0.16 -6.39
C THR A 29 21.93 -0.28 -7.43
N TYR A 30 21.44 0.65 -8.25
CA TYR A 30 20.48 0.37 -9.31
C TYR A 30 21.02 -0.62 -10.37
N SER A 31 22.20 -0.32 -10.93
CA SER A 31 22.83 -1.19 -11.94
C SER A 31 23.17 -2.56 -11.37
N PHE A 32 23.54 -2.61 -10.09
CA PHE A 32 23.81 -3.86 -9.38
C PHE A 32 22.56 -4.73 -9.27
N PHE A 33 21.43 -4.19 -8.79
CA PHE A 33 20.16 -4.94 -8.70
C PHE A 33 19.69 -5.41 -10.07
N ARG A 34 19.74 -4.56 -11.10
CA ARG A 34 19.35 -4.97 -12.46
C ARG A 34 20.22 -6.09 -13.02
N ASN A 35 21.53 -6.05 -12.78
CA ASN A 35 22.43 -7.12 -13.19
C ASN A 35 22.14 -8.43 -12.46
N LEU A 36 21.80 -8.38 -11.16
CA LEU A 36 21.39 -9.55 -10.39
C LEU A 36 20.07 -10.15 -10.90
N ILE A 37 19.08 -9.30 -11.18
CA ILE A 37 17.79 -9.74 -11.74
C ILE A 37 17.99 -10.37 -13.12
N ALA A 38 18.79 -9.74 -13.99
CA ALA A 38 19.14 -10.32 -15.28
C ALA A 38 19.86 -11.67 -15.12
N TYR A 39 20.77 -11.78 -14.14
CA TYR A 39 21.44 -13.03 -13.84
C TYR A 39 20.46 -14.12 -13.39
N GLU A 40 19.53 -13.81 -12.47
CA GLU A 40 18.47 -14.73 -12.03
C GLU A 40 17.53 -15.14 -13.18
N GLN A 41 17.18 -14.21 -14.07
CA GLN A 41 16.30 -14.50 -15.20
C GLN A 41 16.98 -15.31 -16.31
N CYS A 42 18.29 -15.12 -16.52
CA CYS A 42 19.05 -15.87 -17.52
C CYS A 42 19.50 -17.25 -17.03
N HIS A 43 19.54 -17.49 -15.71
CA HIS A 43 19.97 -18.76 -15.14
C HIS A 43 18.81 -19.38 -14.34
N ASP A 44 18.18 -20.40 -14.91
CA ASP A 44 17.23 -21.22 -14.16
C ASP A 44 18.00 -22.03 -13.10
N THR A 45 17.83 -21.64 -11.84
CA THR A 45 18.46 -22.30 -10.69
C THR A 45 17.53 -23.34 -10.04
N GLY A 46 16.31 -23.52 -10.57
CA GLY A 46 15.27 -24.36 -9.95
C GLY A 46 14.81 -23.84 -8.57
N ARG A 47 15.18 -22.60 -8.22
CA ARG A 47 14.80 -21.92 -6.97
C ARG A 47 14.00 -20.65 -7.31
N PRO A 48 13.10 -20.20 -6.42
CA PRO A 48 12.40 -18.94 -6.62
C PRO A 48 13.39 -17.78 -6.74
N PRO A 49 13.20 -16.84 -7.68
CA PRO A 49 14.12 -15.74 -7.91
C PRO A 49 14.00 -14.75 -6.75
N CYS A 50 15.02 -14.72 -5.89
CA CYS A 50 14.97 -14.04 -4.60
C CYS A 50 15.15 -12.53 -4.75
N ILE A 51 16.03 -12.09 -5.65
CA ILE A 51 16.27 -10.67 -5.92
C ILE A 51 15.09 -10.08 -6.70
N THR A 52 14.59 -10.81 -7.70
CA THR A 52 13.38 -10.44 -8.45
C THR A 52 12.17 -10.33 -7.54
N SER A 53 11.98 -11.29 -6.62
CA SER A 53 10.88 -11.24 -5.65
C SER A 53 11.03 -10.09 -4.65
N TYR A 54 12.26 -9.70 -4.30
CA TYR A 54 12.53 -8.54 -3.44
C TYR A 54 12.19 -7.23 -4.15
N ASP A 55 12.59 -7.10 -5.41
CA ASP A 55 12.25 -5.94 -6.24
C ASP A 55 10.74 -5.75 -6.35
N ILE A 56 10.00 -6.83 -6.63
CA ILE A 56 8.52 -6.83 -6.66
C ILE A 56 7.93 -6.45 -5.29
N MET A 57 8.48 -6.97 -4.18
CA MET A 57 8.01 -6.61 -2.85
C MET A 57 8.24 -5.12 -2.55
N MET A 58 9.39 -4.57 -2.95
CA MET A 58 9.68 -3.15 -2.82
C MET A 58 8.77 -2.30 -3.71
N ASP A 59 8.42 -2.74 -4.92
CA ASP A 59 7.43 -2.06 -5.78
C ASP A 59 6.07 -1.93 -5.09
N TYR A 60 5.62 -2.99 -4.41
CA TYR A 60 4.36 -2.95 -3.65
C TYR A 60 4.41 -2.06 -2.41
N LEU A 61 5.59 -1.85 -1.82
CA LEU A 61 5.79 -0.97 -0.66
C LEU A 61 5.99 0.49 -1.07
N ILE A 62 6.49 0.73 -2.29
CA ILE A 62 6.91 2.04 -2.80
C ILE A 62 6.11 2.36 -4.06
N TYR A 63 4.80 2.55 -3.88
CA TYR A 63 3.90 2.89 -4.99
C TYR A 63 3.88 4.39 -5.29
N SER A 64 4.18 5.22 -4.29
CA SER A 64 4.04 6.68 -4.30
C SER A 64 5.24 7.39 -3.65
N PRO A 65 5.49 8.67 -4.01
CA PRO A 65 6.52 9.48 -3.35
C PRO A 65 6.29 9.63 -1.84
N ASP A 66 5.04 9.61 -1.38
CA ASP A 66 4.69 9.72 0.04
C ASP A 66 5.18 8.49 0.83
N GLU A 67 5.09 7.30 0.23
CA GLU A 67 5.63 6.07 0.83
C GLU A 67 7.16 6.05 0.84
N VAL A 68 7.81 6.63 -0.17
CA VAL A 68 9.28 6.85 -0.16
C VAL A 68 9.67 7.72 1.04
N ALA A 69 8.97 8.84 1.24
CA ALA A 69 9.23 9.75 2.36
C ALA A 69 8.98 9.06 3.71
N PHE A 70 7.93 8.24 3.82
CA PHE A 70 7.67 7.47 5.02
C PHE A 70 8.78 6.46 5.34
N LEU A 71 9.25 5.70 4.34
CA LEU A 71 10.33 4.73 4.51
C LEU A 71 11.67 5.41 4.82
N TRP A 72 11.88 6.61 4.28
CA TRP A 72 13.01 7.46 4.61
C TRP A 72 13.00 7.88 6.09
N ASP A 73 11.86 8.41 6.56
CA ASP A 73 11.67 8.80 7.96
C ASP A 73 11.84 7.61 8.92
N CYS A 74 11.45 6.41 8.49
CA CYS A 74 11.66 5.18 9.24
C CYS A 74 13.12 4.67 9.22
N GLY A 75 14.03 5.33 8.48
CA GLY A 75 15.42 4.91 8.30
C GLY A 75 15.59 3.62 7.50
N ILE A 76 14.52 3.16 6.83
CA ILE A 76 14.55 1.98 5.97
C ILE A 76 15.26 2.33 4.67
N ILE A 77 15.15 3.55 4.17
CA ILE A 77 15.94 4.04 3.04
C ILE A 77 16.87 5.14 3.55
N SER A 78 18.17 5.01 3.28
CA SER A 78 19.17 6.05 3.59
C SER A 78 19.97 6.38 2.35
N ASN A 79 20.16 7.68 2.09
CA ASN A 79 20.99 8.19 1.00
C ASN A 79 22.42 8.39 1.46
N GLN A 80 23.37 8.11 0.58
CA GLN A 80 24.73 8.62 0.67
C GLN A 80 25.12 9.53 -0.50
N LEU A 81 24.21 9.80 -1.45
CA LEU A 81 24.49 10.65 -2.61
C LEU A 81 24.56 12.15 -2.29
N GLY A 82 24.17 12.60 -1.09
CA GLY A 82 24.18 14.02 -0.72
C GLY A 82 23.19 14.90 -1.48
N ASP A 83 22.35 14.30 -2.33
CA ASP A 83 21.30 14.96 -3.13
C ASP A 83 20.01 14.16 -2.92
N ASP A 84 19.18 14.61 -1.98
CA ASP A 84 17.99 13.90 -1.52
C ASP A 84 16.85 13.93 -2.55
N ASP A 85 16.89 14.88 -3.49
CA ASP A 85 15.83 15.10 -4.49
C ASP A 85 15.77 13.98 -5.56
N LYS A 86 16.83 13.17 -5.72
CA LYS A 86 16.91 12.13 -6.75
C LYS A 86 16.34 10.78 -6.31
N ILE A 87 16.15 10.56 -5.01
CA ILE A 87 15.84 9.25 -4.43
C ILE A 87 14.47 8.71 -4.88
N PRO A 88 13.38 9.49 -4.85
CA PRO A 88 12.07 8.98 -5.25
C PRO A 88 12.04 8.54 -6.71
N SER A 89 12.80 9.24 -7.56
CA SER A 89 12.91 8.91 -8.98
C SER A 89 13.72 7.63 -9.23
N VAL A 90 14.77 7.39 -8.46
CA VAL A 90 15.61 6.18 -8.58
C VAL A 90 14.85 4.95 -8.10
N LEU A 91 14.14 5.05 -6.98
CA LEU A 91 13.33 3.95 -6.44
C LEU A 91 12.12 3.63 -7.33
N SER A 92 11.38 4.65 -7.75
CA SER A 92 10.26 4.45 -8.68
C SER A 92 10.68 3.80 -10.01
N ASN A 93 11.92 4.06 -10.46
CA ASN A 93 12.46 3.43 -11.67
C ASN A 93 13.10 2.05 -11.42
N LEU A 94 13.52 1.75 -10.20
CA LEU A 94 14.01 0.43 -9.79
C LEU A 94 12.87 -0.59 -9.88
N CYS A 95 11.72 -0.23 -9.34
CA CYS A 95 10.55 -1.07 -9.22
C CYS A 95 9.73 -1.23 -10.53
N LYS A 96 10.01 -0.42 -11.57
CA LYS A 96 9.29 -0.47 -12.84
C LYS A 96 9.77 -1.61 -13.75
N GLY A 97 8.86 -2.56 -14.00
CA GLY A 97 8.87 -3.39 -15.21
C GLY A 97 9.41 -4.81 -15.03
N ILE A 98 9.31 -5.37 -13.82
CA ILE A 98 9.82 -6.72 -13.54
C ILE A 98 8.65 -7.61 -13.12
N SER A 99 8.33 -8.60 -13.96
CA SER A 99 7.33 -9.63 -13.66
C SER A 99 8.03 -10.94 -13.29
N SER A 100 7.67 -11.54 -12.15
CA SER A 100 8.17 -12.88 -11.81
C SER A 100 7.53 -13.92 -12.74
N ASN A 101 8.33 -14.57 -13.58
CA ASN A 101 7.83 -15.61 -14.48
C ASN A 101 7.67 -16.97 -13.77
N ASP A 102 8.48 -17.25 -12.74
CA ASP A 102 8.50 -18.55 -12.05
C ASP A 102 8.74 -18.42 -10.54
N GLY A 103 7.68 -18.62 -9.75
CA GLY A 103 7.75 -18.66 -8.27
C GLY A 103 7.98 -17.29 -7.61
N PHE A 104 7.57 -17.17 -6.34
CA PHE A 104 7.71 -15.95 -5.56
C PHE A 104 8.27 -16.27 -4.17
N TYR A 105 9.44 -15.72 -3.86
CA TYR A 105 10.17 -15.99 -2.61
C TYR A 105 9.34 -15.61 -1.37
N TYR A 106 8.61 -14.50 -1.43
CA TYR A 106 7.81 -14.00 -0.30
C TYR A 106 6.37 -14.50 -0.28
N ARG A 107 6.05 -15.60 -0.97
CA ARG A 107 4.67 -16.12 -1.01
C ARG A 107 4.07 -16.35 0.38
N LYS A 108 4.86 -16.97 1.28
CA LYS A 108 4.43 -17.21 2.66
C LYS A 108 4.20 -15.92 3.43
N LEU A 109 5.04 -14.91 3.22
CA LEU A 109 4.91 -13.60 3.84
C LEU A 109 3.62 -12.91 3.37
N TYR A 110 3.34 -12.98 2.08
CA TYR A 110 2.10 -12.45 1.50
C TYR A 110 0.86 -13.15 2.08
N ASP A 111 0.90 -14.47 2.20
CA ASP A 111 -0.19 -15.24 2.82
C ASP A 111 -0.40 -14.85 4.29
N GLN A 112 0.67 -14.61 5.05
CA GLN A 112 0.59 -14.14 6.45
C GLN A 112 -0.04 -12.74 6.56
N VAL A 113 0.39 -11.81 5.72
CA VAL A 113 -0.14 -10.45 5.66
C VAL A 113 -1.62 -10.49 5.30
N ASN A 114 -1.96 -11.21 4.23
CA ASN A 114 -3.33 -11.34 3.77
C ASN A 114 -4.22 -12.00 4.83
N HIS A 115 -3.76 -13.05 5.50
CA HIS A 115 -4.49 -13.69 6.59
C HIS A 115 -4.74 -12.72 7.75
N TYR A 116 -3.72 -11.99 8.21
CA TYR A 116 -3.83 -11.04 9.31
C TYR A 116 -4.87 -9.94 9.01
N TYR A 117 -4.77 -9.31 7.83
CA TYR A 117 -5.69 -8.23 7.45
C TYR A 117 -7.09 -8.76 7.13
N TYR A 118 -7.22 -9.90 6.46
CA TYR A 118 -8.50 -10.45 6.08
C TYR A 118 -9.30 -10.89 7.31
N ASP A 119 -8.68 -11.53 8.29
CA ASP A 119 -9.33 -11.90 9.54
C ASP A 119 -9.79 -10.69 10.33
N ARG A 120 -8.92 -9.67 10.45
CA ARG A 120 -9.28 -8.44 11.17
C ARG A 120 -10.36 -7.64 10.46
N TYR A 121 -10.34 -7.59 9.14
CA TYR A 121 -11.40 -6.99 8.34
C TYR A 121 -12.72 -7.73 8.54
N ARG A 122 -12.73 -9.06 8.47
CA ARG A 122 -13.94 -9.87 8.73
C ARG A 122 -14.48 -9.65 10.13
N TYR A 123 -13.62 -9.65 11.14
CA TYR A 123 -13.99 -9.36 12.52
C TYR A 123 -14.60 -7.96 12.65
N SER A 124 -13.92 -6.94 12.13
CA SER A 124 -14.38 -5.55 12.20
C SER A 124 -15.72 -5.36 11.47
N LYS A 125 -15.88 -5.97 10.30
CA LYS A 125 -17.13 -5.95 9.53
C LYS A 125 -18.26 -6.67 10.26
N ALA A 126 -17.99 -7.82 10.87
CA ALA A 126 -18.96 -8.55 11.67
C ALA A 126 -19.39 -7.74 12.90
N LYS A 127 -18.43 -7.11 13.60
CA LYS A 127 -18.70 -6.24 14.74
C LYS A 127 -19.52 -5.01 14.34
N PHE A 128 -19.16 -4.32 13.26
CA PHE A 128 -19.93 -3.18 12.75
C PHE A 128 -21.39 -3.58 12.43
N LYS A 129 -21.56 -4.74 11.77
CA LYS A 129 -22.90 -5.27 11.49
C LYS A 129 -23.66 -5.61 12.78
N CYS A 130 -22.99 -6.12 13.80
CA CYS A 130 -23.62 -6.44 15.09
C CYS A 130 -23.96 -5.18 15.89
N ASP A 131 -23.08 -4.18 15.96
CA ASP A 131 -23.29 -3.00 16.78
C ASP A 131 -24.26 -2.00 16.12
N TYR A 132 -24.15 -1.81 14.79
CA TYR A 132 -24.93 -0.81 14.05
C TYR A 132 -26.18 -1.42 13.39
N CYS A 133 -26.06 -2.62 12.83
CA CYS A 133 -27.17 -3.26 12.10
C CYS A 133 -28.04 -4.19 12.96
N SER A 134 -27.87 -4.22 14.29
CA SER A 134 -28.66 -5.08 15.19
C SER A 134 -30.09 -4.59 15.42
N ASN A 135 -30.34 -3.29 15.36
CA ASN A 135 -31.69 -2.73 15.51
C ASN A 135 -32.30 -2.39 14.15
N PRO A 136 -33.16 -3.26 13.57
CA PRO A 136 -33.77 -3.01 12.27
C PRO A 136 -34.60 -1.73 12.24
N TRP A 137 -35.27 -1.38 13.34
CA TRP A 137 -36.08 -0.14 13.42
C TRP A 137 -35.21 1.12 13.41
N ALA A 138 -34.09 1.12 14.11
CA ALA A 138 -33.15 2.24 14.10
C ALA A 138 -32.56 2.46 12.69
N ASN A 139 -32.22 1.38 11.99
CA ASN A 139 -31.70 1.45 10.61
C ASN A 139 -32.74 2.02 9.64
N ILE A 140 -34.01 1.59 9.74
CA ILE A 140 -35.10 2.14 8.93
C ILE A 140 -35.28 3.63 9.23
N SER A 141 -35.25 4.03 10.51
CA SER A 141 -35.38 5.42 10.91
C SER A 141 -34.27 6.30 10.31
N VAL A 142 -33.01 5.84 10.36
CA VAL A 142 -31.87 6.53 9.74
C VAL A 142 -32.05 6.63 8.22
N ALA A 143 -32.50 5.56 7.55
CA ALA A 143 -32.74 5.58 6.12
C ALA A 143 -33.82 6.61 5.72
N VAL A 144 -34.93 6.66 6.48
CA VAL A 144 -35.99 7.66 6.28
C VAL A 144 -35.45 9.08 6.51
N ALA A 145 -34.65 9.29 7.56
CA ALA A 145 -34.05 10.60 7.84
C ALA A 145 -33.13 11.08 6.71
N ILE A 146 -32.32 10.18 6.15
CA ILE A 146 -31.45 10.48 4.99
C ILE A 146 -32.29 10.86 3.77
N LEU A 147 -33.35 10.10 3.46
CA LEU A 147 -34.24 10.39 2.35
C LEU A 147 -34.92 11.76 2.50
N LEU A 148 -35.41 12.07 3.70
CA LEU A 148 -36.01 13.37 4.02
C LEU A 148 -34.99 14.51 3.90
N PHE A 149 -33.75 14.30 4.31
CA PHE A 149 -32.68 15.29 4.18
C PHE A 149 -32.41 15.65 2.71
N PHE A 150 -32.29 14.66 1.83
CA PHE A 150 -32.13 14.93 0.40
C PHE A 150 -33.37 15.58 -0.23
N PHE A 151 -34.57 15.16 0.18
CA PHE A 151 -35.82 15.74 -0.28
C PHE A 151 -35.97 17.22 0.12
N THR A 152 -35.57 17.56 1.35
CA THR A 152 -35.62 18.94 1.85
C THR A 152 -34.59 19.83 1.15
N LEU A 153 -33.37 19.32 0.88
CA LEU A 153 -32.37 20.05 0.10
C LEU A 153 -32.86 20.36 -1.32
N SER A 154 -33.41 19.37 -2.03
CA SER A 154 -33.90 19.57 -3.40
C SER A 154 -35.09 20.54 -3.44
N SER A 155 -36.02 20.41 -2.50
CA SER A 155 -37.15 21.33 -2.36
C SER A 155 -36.68 22.77 -2.08
N THR A 156 -35.71 22.96 -1.18
CA THR A 156 -35.17 24.28 -0.84
C THR A 156 -34.53 24.94 -2.06
N VAL A 157 -33.70 24.22 -2.80
CA VAL A 157 -33.06 24.74 -4.03
C VAL A 157 -34.10 25.14 -5.07
N PHE A 158 -35.12 24.30 -5.30
CA PHE A 158 -36.18 24.62 -6.25
C PHE A 158 -36.96 25.88 -5.86
N VAL A 159 -37.32 26.03 -4.58
CA VAL A 159 -38.03 27.20 -4.06
C VAL A 159 -37.17 28.46 -4.19
N THR A 160 -35.89 28.41 -3.80
CA THR A 160 -34.99 29.56 -3.92
C THR A 160 -34.82 30.02 -5.37
N LEU A 161 -34.64 29.08 -6.31
CA LEU A 161 -34.56 29.39 -7.74
C LEU A 161 -35.86 30.03 -8.27
N HIS A 162 -37.01 29.52 -7.87
CA HIS A 162 -38.32 30.05 -8.29
C HIS A 162 -38.55 31.47 -7.76
N VAL A 163 -38.24 31.75 -6.49
CA VAL A 163 -38.37 33.08 -5.89
C VAL A 163 -37.44 34.08 -6.56
N PHE A 164 -36.19 33.69 -6.84
CA PHE A 164 -35.24 34.55 -7.55
C PHE A 164 -35.77 34.90 -8.95
N ASN A 165 -36.27 33.91 -9.70
CA ASN A 165 -36.82 34.11 -11.04
C ASN A 165 -38.02 35.07 -11.05
N ILE A 166 -38.93 34.97 -10.07
CA ILE A 166 -40.07 35.91 -9.92
C ILE A 166 -39.60 37.33 -9.60
N HIS A 167 -38.55 37.51 -8.79
CA HIS A 167 -38.08 38.84 -8.40
C HIS A 167 -37.23 39.54 -9.49
N THR A 168 -36.72 38.79 -10.48
CA THR A 168 -35.99 39.33 -11.64
C THR A 168 -36.87 39.67 -12.85
N LEU A 169 -38.17 39.37 -12.79
CA LEU A 169 -39.19 39.73 -13.81
C LEU A 169 -39.97 40.98 -13.38
#